data_AF-A0A1A8IKG4-F1
#
_entry.id   AF-A0A1A8IKG4-F1
#
_cell.length_a   1.000
_cell.length_b   1.000
_cell.length_c   1.000
_cell.angle_alpha   90.00
_cell.angle_beta   90.00
_cell.angle_gamma   90.00
#
_symmetry.space_group_name_H-M   'P 1'
#
loop_
_entity.id
_entity.type
_entity.pdbx_description
1 polymer ?
#
loop_
_entity_poly.entity_id
_entity_poly.type
_entity_poly.pdbx_seq_one_letter_code
_entity_poly.pdbx_strand_id
1 'polypeptide(L)'
;LGHNSSQDELRPRLVAELWGAKVTQIACGRFHTLVRTDSMKVYSFGRNDQQQLGRGEDSPPSVPLPVPLQQLCATSGLVIENIFAGGDSSFATCVHKKDLCRRLKNDETPPSVENMVDTWISGYDSKLLKKIKKEIHETFSSASCMNRSFLSQSKDKHFQTSPDYPGLDFSLAQSVFKKLLKEEVLSTEVQAAVVQLLPALDGNPVGVEGLRVFLVLNELLHVIQKLKKQPNTRLAEEVAAAVQKLSPENLQII
;
A
#
# COMPACT_ATOMS: atom_id res chain seq x y z
N LEU A 1 -23.52 1.67 12.63
CA LEU A 1 -22.92 2.08 13.92
C LEU A 1 -22.67 0.92 14.88
N GLY A 2 -23.49 -0.14 14.87
CA GLY A 2 -23.21 -1.33 15.69
C GLY A 2 -23.80 -1.27 17.10
N HIS A 3 -24.75 -0.35 17.37
CA HIS A 3 -25.33 -0.12 18.70
C HIS A 3 -26.77 -0.65 18.84
N ASN A 4 -27.18 -1.59 17.99
CA ASN A 4 -28.55 -2.07 17.91
C ASN A 4 -29.59 -0.95 17.69
N SER A 5 -29.20 0.10 16.96
CA SER A 5 -30.00 1.31 16.74
C SER A 5 -29.72 1.87 15.35
N SER A 6 -30.74 2.50 14.76
CA SER A 6 -30.66 3.27 13.52
C SER A 6 -30.57 4.79 13.75
N GLN A 7 -30.46 5.22 15.01
CA GLN A 7 -30.31 6.63 15.36
C GLN A 7 -28.89 7.12 15.11
N ASP A 8 -28.76 8.40 14.81
CA ASP A 8 -27.47 9.07 14.66
C ASP A 8 -26.76 9.20 16.02
N GLU A 9 -25.45 8.93 16.02
CA GLU A 9 -24.59 9.12 17.20
C GLU A 9 -23.65 10.30 16.93
N LEU A 10 -23.96 11.46 17.50
CA LEU A 10 -23.17 12.69 17.32
C LEU A 10 -21.90 12.73 18.18
N ARG A 11 -21.71 11.72 19.03
CA ARG A 11 -20.53 11.57 19.89
C ARG A 11 -20.03 10.13 19.81
N PRO A 12 -18.70 9.90 19.91
CA PRO A 12 -18.16 8.56 19.98
C PRO A 12 -18.82 7.76 21.11
N ARG A 13 -19.36 6.60 20.75
CA ARG A 13 -20.03 5.67 21.67
C ARG A 13 -19.35 4.31 21.58
N LEU A 14 -19.18 3.67 22.73
CA LEU A 14 -18.66 2.32 22.80
C LEU A 14 -19.59 1.33 22.10
N VAL A 15 -19.03 0.47 21.25
CA VAL A 15 -19.70 -0.72 20.71
C VAL A 15 -19.56 -1.85 21.73
N ALA A 16 -20.58 -2.06 22.55
CA ALA A 16 -20.52 -2.93 23.73
C ALA A 16 -20.22 -4.39 23.38
N GLU A 17 -20.67 -4.87 22.23
CA GLU A 17 -20.50 -6.24 21.75
C GLU A 17 -19.03 -6.59 21.46
N LEU A 18 -18.18 -5.58 21.29
CA LEU A 18 -16.73 -5.76 21.12
C LEU A 18 -15.96 -5.53 22.44
N TRP A 19 -16.66 -5.25 23.55
CA TRP A 19 -16.01 -5.03 24.83
C TRP A 19 -15.25 -6.28 25.29
N GLY A 20 -14.01 -6.08 25.72
CA GLY A 20 -13.11 -7.16 26.13
C GLY A 20 -12.43 -7.89 24.96
N ALA A 21 -12.83 -7.66 23.71
CA ALA A 21 -12.08 -8.13 22.55
C ALA A 21 -10.98 -7.12 22.20
N LYS A 22 -9.75 -7.60 22.00
CA LYS A 22 -8.67 -6.75 21.48
C LYS A 22 -8.80 -6.65 19.96
N VAL A 23 -9.41 -5.56 19.50
CA VAL A 23 -9.53 -5.24 18.08
C VAL A 23 -8.16 -4.86 17.51
N THR A 24 -7.76 -5.52 16.42
CA THR A 24 -6.47 -5.29 15.74
C THR A 24 -6.64 -4.65 14.37
N GLN A 25 -7.83 -4.72 13.76
CA GLN A 25 -8.11 -4.10 12.48
C GLN A 25 -9.60 -3.78 12.34
N ILE A 26 -9.90 -2.68 11.66
CA ILE A 26 -11.26 -2.26 11.28
C ILE A 26 -11.23 -1.92 9.79
N ALA A 27 -12.26 -2.31 9.05
CA ALA A 27 -12.48 -1.87 7.68
C ALA A 27 -13.94 -1.42 7.52
N CYS A 28 -14.16 -0.27 6.89
CA CYS A 28 -15.49 0.30 6.71
C CYS A 28 -15.80 0.40 5.22
N GLY A 29 -16.93 -0.17 4.80
CA GLY A 29 -17.52 0.10 3.50
C GLY A 29 -18.52 1.24 3.58
N ARG A 30 -19.40 1.36 2.57
CA ARG A 30 -20.38 2.45 2.50
C ARG A 30 -21.34 2.44 3.69
N PHE A 31 -21.89 1.27 4.02
CA PHE A 31 -22.88 1.09 5.08
C PHE A 31 -22.63 -0.13 5.97
N HIS A 32 -21.41 -0.67 5.95
CA HIS A 32 -21.05 -1.84 6.75
C HIS A 32 -19.65 -1.71 7.33
N THR A 33 -19.38 -2.47 8.39
CA THR A 33 -18.09 -2.48 9.09
C THR A 33 -17.65 -3.91 9.36
N LEU A 34 -16.38 -4.17 9.09
CA LEU A 34 -15.67 -5.39 9.44
C LEU A 34 -14.71 -5.09 10.59
N VAL A 35 -14.58 -6.04 11.51
CA VAL A 35 -13.69 -5.94 12.67
C VAL A 35 -12.93 -7.24 12.82
N ARG A 36 -11.61 -7.16 12.92
CA ARG A 36 -10.74 -8.31 13.22
C ARG A 36 -10.11 -8.13 14.59
N THR A 37 -10.06 -9.22 15.34
CA THR A 37 -9.47 -9.28 16.68
C THR A 37 -8.12 -9.99 16.67
N ASP A 38 -7.37 -9.85 17.76
CA ASP A 38 -6.12 -10.59 18.01
C ASP A 38 -6.29 -12.11 18.04
N SER A 39 -7.50 -12.58 18.36
CA SER A 39 -7.91 -13.98 18.26
C SER A 39 -8.16 -14.46 16.82
N MET A 40 -7.87 -13.62 15.81
CA MET A 40 -8.12 -13.85 14.38
C MET A 40 -9.60 -14.08 14.03
N LYS A 41 -10.52 -13.72 14.93
CA LYS A 41 -11.96 -13.71 14.66
C LYS A 41 -12.35 -12.44 13.93
N VAL A 42 -13.26 -12.59 12.97
CA VAL A 42 -13.86 -11.50 12.20
C VAL A 42 -15.31 -11.31 12.63
N TYR A 43 -15.70 -10.07 12.82
CA TYR A 43 -17.06 -9.63 13.09
C TYR A 43 -17.49 -8.67 11.98
N SER A 44 -18.78 -8.66 11.66
CA SER A 44 -19.34 -7.81 10.62
C SER A 44 -20.70 -7.27 11.05
N PHE A 45 -21.00 -6.01 10.74
CA PHE A 45 -22.30 -5.40 11.04
C PHE A 45 -22.63 -4.23 10.10
N GLY A 46 -23.90 -3.83 10.10
CA GLY A 46 -24.44 -2.81 9.21
C GLY A 46 -25.30 -3.41 8.10
N ARG A 47 -25.38 -2.71 6.98
CA ARG A 47 -26.20 -3.07 5.82
C ARG A 47 -25.70 -4.36 5.17
N ASN A 48 -26.64 -5.16 4.64
CA ASN A 48 -26.34 -6.47 4.07
C ASN A 48 -27.07 -6.75 2.75
N ASP A 49 -27.61 -5.73 2.09
CA ASP A 49 -28.42 -5.86 0.87
C ASP A 49 -27.69 -6.54 -0.31
N GLN A 50 -26.36 -6.59 -0.27
CA GLN A 50 -25.48 -7.22 -1.27
C GLN A 50 -24.70 -8.40 -0.69
N GLN A 51 -25.15 -8.95 0.46
CA GLN A 51 -24.44 -10.00 1.20
C GLN A 51 -23.02 -9.62 1.63
N GLN A 52 -22.73 -8.31 1.74
CA GLN A 52 -21.40 -7.78 2.03
C GLN A 52 -20.88 -8.18 3.41
N LEU A 53 -21.72 -8.71 4.31
CA LEU A 53 -21.29 -9.17 5.63
C LEU A 53 -20.71 -10.60 5.61
N GLY A 54 -20.93 -11.37 4.54
CA GLY A 54 -20.34 -12.70 4.39
C GLY A 54 -20.83 -13.74 5.39
N ARG A 55 -22.02 -13.55 5.99
CA ARG A 55 -22.59 -14.45 7.01
C ARG A 55 -23.54 -15.52 6.46
N GLY A 56 -23.91 -15.45 5.18
CA GLY A 56 -24.91 -16.35 4.58
C GLY A 56 -26.33 -16.15 5.11
N GLU A 57 -26.56 -15.07 5.86
CA GLU A 57 -27.87 -14.65 6.38
C GLU A 57 -28.30 -13.37 5.64
N ASP A 58 -29.60 -13.23 5.36
CA ASP A 58 -30.13 -12.03 4.69
C ASP A 58 -30.34 -10.86 5.65
N SER A 59 -30.56 -11.13 6.95
CA SER A 59 -30.84 -10.08 7.93
C SER A 59 -29.58 -9.27 8.27
N PRO A 60 -29.57 -7.93 8.11
CA PRO A 60 -28.45 -7.08 8.50
C PRO A 60 -28.38 -6.94 10.02
N PRO A 61 -27.35 -7.45 10.70
CA PRO A 61 -27.19 -7.25 12.12
C PRO A 61 -26.80 -5.79 12.41
N SER A 62 -27.58 -5.19 13.29
CA SER A 62 -27.38 -3.83 13.83
C SER A 62 -26.28 -3.77 14.89
N VAL A 63 -25.68 -4.92 15.23
CA VAL A 63 -24.58 -5.11 16.19
C VAL A 63 -23.48 -6.00 15.58
N PRO A 64 -22.21 -5.88 16.01
CA PRO A 64 -21.14 -6.78 15.59
C PRO A 64 -21.47 -8.24 15.89
N LEU A 65 -21.59 -9.05 14.83
CA LEU A 65 -21.75 -10.49 14.94
C LEU A 65 -20.58 -11.22 14.28
N PRO A 66 -20.17 -12.38 14.80
CA PRO A 66 -19.09 -13.15 14.22
C PRO A 66 -19.45 -13.64 12.81
N VAL A 67 -18.47 -13.56 11.90
CA VAL A 67 -18.57 -14.16 10.57
C VAL A 67 -18.20 -15.64 10.69
N PRO A 68 -19.07 -16.58 10.24
CA PRO A 68 -18.86 -18.01 10.37
C PRO A 68 -17.80 -18.53 9.38
N LEU A 69 -16.52 -18.20 9.64
CA LEU A 69 -15.37 -18.62 8.82
C LEU A 69 -14.70 -19.90 9.35
N GLN A 70 -15.26 -20.48 10.42
CA GLN A 70 -14.65 -21.60 11.17
C GLN A 70 -14.48 -22.87 10.32
N GLN A 71 -15.41 -23.14 9.39
CA GLN A 71 -15.34 -24.34 8.54
C GLN A 71 -14.16 -24.31 7.57
N LEU A 72 -13.81 -23.13 7.04
CA LEU A 72 -12.64 -22.91 6.20
C LEU A 72 -11.35 -22.98 7.01
N CYS A 73 -11.29 -22.33 8.18
CA CYS A 73 -10.07 -22.23 8.98
C CYS A 73 -9.69 -23.54 9.70
N ALA A 74 -10.68 -24.30 10.19
CA ALA A 74 -10.43 -25.52 10.97
C ALA A 74 -9.89 -26.68 10.11
N THR A 75 -10.31 -26.77 8.84
CA THR A 75 -9.92 -27.85 7.93
C THR A 75 -8.61 -27.57 7.19
N SER A 76 -8.29 -26.28 6.98
CA SER A 76 -7.12 -25.87 6.18
C SER A 76 -5.93 -25.35 7.01
N GLY A 77 -6.10 -25.09 8.31
CA GLY A 77 -5.04 -24.48 9.14
C GLY A 77 -4.71 -23.03 8.73
N LEU A 78 -5.64 -22.38 8.02
CA LEU A 78 -5.59 -20.98 7.66
C LEU A 78 -6.19 -20.11 8.76
N VAL A 79 -5.72 -18.87 8.84
CA VAL A 79 -6.27 -17.81 9.69
C VAL A 79 -6.43 -16.53 8.87
N ILE A 80 -7.41 -15.69 9.22
CA ILE A 80 -7.58 -14.38 8.59
C ILE A 80 -6.47 -13.45 9.06
N GLU A 81 -5.67 -12.95 8.12
CA GLU A 81 -4.59 -12.00 8.37
C GLU A 81 -5.11 -10.56 8.25
N ASN A 82 -5.82 -10.25 7.17
CA ASN A 82 -6.30 -8.91 6.88
C ASN A 82 -7.76 -8.92 6.45
N ILE A 83 -8.46 -7.83 6.77
CA ILE A 83 -9.82 -7.53 6.31
C ILE A 83 -9.83 -6.23 5.50
N PHE A 84 -10.67 -6.18 4.47
CA PHE A 84 -10.87 -5.01 3.60
C PHE A 84 -12.35 -4.86 3.28
N ALA A 85 -12.80 -3.62 3.12
CA ALA A 85 -14.17 -3.30 2.74
C ALA A 85 -14.15 -2.36 1.53
N GLY A 86 -14.83 -2.77 0.46
CA GLY A 86 -15.20 -1.90 -0.65
C GLY A 86 -16.51 -1.17 -0.35
N GLY A 87 -17.12 -0.56 -1.38
CA GLY A 87 -18.41 0.12 -1.23
C GLY A 87 -19.47 -0.81 -0.63
N ASP A 88 -19.79 -1.88 -1.36
CA ASP A 88 -20.77 -2.91 -0.97
C ASP A 88 -20.18 -4.32 -1.04
N SER A 89 -18.87 -4.45 -0.80
CA SER A 89 -18.15 -5.71 -0.85
C SER A 89 -17.15 -5.84 0.30
N SER A 90 -16.82 -7.08 0.66
CA SER A 90 -15.87 -7.41 1.72
C SER A 90 -14.86 -8.42 1.23
N PHE A 91 -13.61 -8.25 1.64
CA PHE A 91 -12.52 -9.15 1.31
C PHE A 91 -11.72 -9.50 2.57
N ALA A 92 -11.18 -10.70 2.60
CA ALA A 92 -10.25 -11.13 3.65
C ALA A 92 -9.11 -11.92 3.03
N THR A 93 -7.89 -11.69 3.50
CA THR A 93 -6.73 -12.51 3.12
C THR A 93 -6.45 -13.55 4.19
N CYS A 94 -6.19 -14.78 3.75
CA CYS A 94 -5.89 -15.90 4.62
C CYS A 94 -4.42 -16.28 4.52
N VAL A 95 -3.82 -16.66 5.64
CA VAL A 95 -2.46 -17.22 5.69
C VAL A 95 -2.43 -18.47 6.54
N HIS A 96 -1.48 -19.36 6.29
CA HIS A 96 -1.25 -20.47 7.20
C HIS A 96 -0.78 -19.95 8.56
N LYS A 97 -1.35 -20.51 9.63
CA LYS A 97 -0.99 -20.15 11.00
C LYS A 97 0.51 -20.24 11.27
N LYS A 98 1.20 -21.22 10.65
CA LYS A 98 2.66 -21.38 10.76
C LYS A 98 3.45 -20.20 10.19
N ASP A 99 3.01 -19.63 9.08
CA ASP A 99 3.67 -18.50 8.44
C ASP A 99 3.41 -17.20 9.19
N LEU A 100 2.20 -17.03 9.74
CA LEU A 100 1.89 -15.92 10.63
C LEU A 100 2.80 -15.91 11.88
N CYS A 101 3.00 -17.07 12.52
CA CYS A 101 3.90 -17.17 13.67
C CYS A 101 5.36 -16.87 13.34
N ARG A 102 5.81 -17.08 12.10
CA ARG A 102 7.14 -16.65 11.65
C ARG A 102 7.20 -15.14 11.45
N ARG A 103 6.16 -14.55 10.86
CA ARG A 103 6.07 -13.10 10.62
C ARG A 103 5.98 -12.29 11.91
N LEU A 104 5.17 -12.73 12.87
CA LEU A 104 5.06 -12.09 14.20
C LEU A 104 6.37 -12.15 15.00
N LYS A 105 7.29 -13.06 14.67
CA LYS A 105 8.64 -13.09 15.24
C LYS A 105 9.61 -12.16 14.51
N ASN A 106 9.27 -11.77 13.28
CA ASN A 106 10.05 -10.88 12.42
C ASN A 106 9.33 -9.52 12.28
N ASP A 107 8.60 -9.07 13.31
CA ASP A 107 7.76 -7.86 13.34
C ASP A 107 8.60 -6.57 13.33
N GLU A 108 9.61 -6.53 12.45
CA GLU A 108 10.24 -5.31 12.01
C GLU A 108 9.32 -4.71 10.95
N THR A 109 8.90 -3.47 11.16
CA THR A 109 8.42 -2.59 10.09
C THR A 109 9.29 -2.83 8.86
N PRO A 110 8.70 -3.08 7.66
CA PRO A 110 9.49 -3.31 6.47
C PRO A 110 10.53 -2.19 6.36
N PRO A 111 11.81 -2.53 6.13
CA PRO A 111 12.90 -1.59 6.25
C PRO A 111 12.64 -0.38 5.35
N SER A 112 13.03 0.80 5.81
CA SER A 112 12.96 2.00 4.96
C SER A 112 13.74 1.74 3.68
N VAL A 113 13.31 2.35 2.57
CA VAL A 113 14.03 2.25 1.29
C VAL A 113 15.49 2.70 1.44
N GLU A 114 15.78 3.63 2.37
CA GLU A 114 17.15 4.02 2.70
C GLU A 114 17.97 2.87 3.29
N ASN A 115 17.44 2.16 4.30
CA ASN A 115 18.12 1.02 4.91
C ASN A 115 18.31 -0.12 3.91
N MET A 116 17.32 -0.35 3.04
CA MET A 116 17.40 -1.32 1.95
C MET A 116 18.56 -0.96 1.00
N VAL A 117 18.63 0.29 0.56
CA VAL A 117 19.68 0.78 -0.35
C VAL A 117 21.06 0.71 0.27
N ASP A 118 21.21 1.07 1.55
CA ASP A 118 22.49 0.96 2.26
C ASP A 118 22.95 -0.50 2.34
N THR A 119 22.02 -1.43 2.57
CA THR A 119 22.29 -2.87 2.52
C THR A 119 22.70 -3.30 1.11
N TRP A 120 21.99 -2.86 0.09
CA TRP A 120 22.30 -3.17 -1.31
C TRP A 120 23.71 -2.71 -1.68
N ILE A 121 24.15 -1.53 -1.25
CA ILE A 121 25.48 -0.99 -1.60
C ILE A 121 26.64 -1.68 -0.87
N SER A 122 26.38 -2.27 0.31
CA SER A 122 27.43 -2.80 1.21
C SER A 122 28.22 -4.02 0.70
N GLY A 123 27.93 -4.54 -0.50
CA GLY A 123 28.73 -5.57 -1.19
C GLY A 123 27.95 -6.85 -1.51
N TYR A 124 28.40 -7.60 -2.52
CA TYR A 124 27.60 -8.67 -3.14
C TYR A 124 28.38 -9.98 -3.32
N ASP A 125 27.68 -11.11 -3.13
CA ASP A 125 27.97 -12.37 -3.84
C ASP A 125 26.89 -12.65 -4.89
N SER A 126 27.04 -13.72 -5.68
CA SER A 126 26.11 -14.06 -6.76
C SER A 126 24.69 -14.42 -6.28
N LYS A 127 24.53 -14.89 -5.04
CA LYS A 127 23.21 -15.19 -4.44
C LYS A 127 22.54 -13.92 -3.95
N LEU A 128 23.30 -13.03 -3.31
CA LEU A 128 22.81 -11.76 -2.80
C LEU A 128 22.40 -10.84 -3.95
N LEU A 129 23.15 -10.82 -5.06
CA LEU A 129 22.79 -9.99 -6.21
C LEU A 129 21.42 -10.35 -6.79
N LYS A 130 21.08 -11.64 -6.89
CA LYS A 130 19.74 -12.08 -7.34
C LYS A 130 18.64 -11.59 -6.40
N LYS A 131 18.90 -11.64 -5.09
CA LYS A 131 17.97 -11.14 -4.08
C LYS A 131 17.79 -9.62 -4.21
N ILE A 132 18.88 -8.87 -4.35
CA ILE A 132 18.86 -7.41 -4.48
C ILE A 132 18.10 -6.98 -5.74
N LYS A 133 18.37 -7.62 -6.89
CA LYS A 133 17.63 -7.35 -8.13
C LYS A 133 16.13 -7.54 -7.96
N LYS A 134 15.73 -8.63 -7.29
CA LYS A 134 14.33 -8.89 -6.96
C LYS A 134 13.74 -7.78 -6.07
N GLU A 135 14.44 -7.37 -5.02
CA GLU A 135 13.97 -6.32 -4.10
C GLU A 135 13.87 -4.95 -4.80
N ILE A 136 14.81 -4.62 -5.70
CA ILE A 136 14.74 -3.42 -6.54
C ILE A 136 13.47 -3.44 -7.40
N HIS A 137 13.20 -4.54 -8.10
CA HIS A 137 11.98 -4.66 -8.90
C HIS A 137 10.72 -4.56 -8.04
N GLU A 138 10.66 -5.26 -6.90
CA GLU A 138 9.53 -5.17 -5.97
C GLU A 138 9.29 -3.73 -5.47
N THR A 139 10.36 -2.93 -5.34
CA THR A 139 10.30 -1.54 -4.89
C THR A 139 9.89 -0.57 -6.00
N PHE A 140 10.47 -0.71 -7.19
CA PHE A 140 10.39 0.32 -8.26
C PHE A 140 9.54 -0.08 -9.48
N SER A 141 9.08 -1.33 -9.60
CA SER A 141 8.23 -1.75 -10.72
C SER A 141 6.73 -1.61 -10.45
N SER A 142 6.34 -0.98 -9.33
CA SER A 142 4.94 -0.76 -8.92
C SER A 142 4.74 0.66 -8.43
N ALA A 143 3.67 1.32 -8.89
CA ALA A 143 3.35 2.69 -8.47
C ALA A 143 3.08 2.77 -6.96
N SER A 144 2.43 1.76 -6.38
CA SER A 144 2.13 1.74 -4.94
C SER A 144 3.37 1.54 -4.08
N CYS A 145 4.29 0.67 -4.50
CA CYS A 145 5.56 0.45 -3.81
C CYS A 145 6.46 1.69 -3.88
N MET A 146 6.56 2.29 -5.07
CA MET A 146 7.36 3.49 -5.29
C MET A 146 6.80 4.68 -4.50
N ASN A 147 5.48 4.89 -4.53
CA ASN A 147 4.82 5.90 -3.71
C ASN A 147 5.11 5.69 -2.22
N ARG A 148 4.90 4.47 -1.71
CA ARG A 148 5.14 4.12 -0.30
C ARG A 148 6.58 4.41 0.12
N SER A 149 7.54 4.14 -0.75
CA SER A 149 8.98 4.28 -0.46
C SER A 149 9.38 5.71 -0.11
N PHE A 150 8.64 6.71 -0.62
CA PHE A 150 9.00 8.12 -0.49
C PHE A 150 7.90 8.97 0.16
N LEU A 151 6.97 8.38 0.92
CA LEU A 151 5.98 9.16 1.67
C LEU A 151 6.64 9.96 2.80
N SER A 152 6.15 11.18 3.02
CA SER A 152 6.56 11.98 4.18
C SER A 152 6.09 11.32 5.48
N GLN A 153 7.04 10.89 6.31
CA GLN A 153 6.77 10.23 7.59
C GLN A 153 6.51 11.22 8.74
N SER A 154 6.68 12.51 8.52
CA SER A 154 6.45 13.54 9.55
C SER A 154 4.95 13.69 9.82
N LYS A 155 4.49 13.33 11.02
CA LYS A 155 3.16 13.66 11.56
C LYS A 155 2.00 13.38 10.60
N ASP A 156 2.04 12.23 9.91
CA ASP A 156 0.96 11.82 9.01
C ASP A 156 0.67 12.82 7.88
N LYS A 157 1.63 13.70 7.55
CA LYS A 157 1.45 14.73 6.52
C LYS A 157 1.13 14.12 5.15
N HIS A 158 1.60 12.92 4.85
CA HIS A 158 1.25 12.26 3.60
C HIS A 158 -0.27 12.00 3.45
N PHE A 159 -1.09 12.06 4.51
CA PHE A 159 -2.55 12.03 4.37
C PHE A 159 -3.16 13.39 3.98
N GLN A 160 -2.39 14.46 3.98
CA GLN A 160 -2.82 15.83 3.63
C GLN A 160 -2.51 16.19 2.17
N THR A 161 -2.52 15.19 1.27
CA THR A 161 -2.08 15.43 -0.11
C THR A 161 -3.07 16.27 -0.89
N SER A 162 -2.54 17.22 -1.62
CA SER A 162 -3.27 18.21 -2.40
C SER A 162 -2.45 18.57 -3.64
N PRO A 163 -3.04 19.33 -4.59
CA PRO A 163 -2.27 19.87 -5.72
C PRO A 163 -1.00 20.63 -5.32
N ASP A 164 -1.02 21.32 -4.17
CA ASP A 164 0.12 22.13 -3.68
C ASP A 164 1.04 21.35 -2.73
N TYR A 165 0.62 20.18 -2.27
CA TYR A 165 1.37 19.38 -1.30
C TYR A 165 1.33 17.89 -1.66
N PRO A 166 2.41 17.32 -2.23
CA PRO A 166 2.39 15.95 -2.74
C PRO A 166 2.48 14.88 -1.64
N GLY A 167 2.80 15.25 -0.40
CA GLY A 167 2.98 14.28 0.69
C GLY A 167 4.20 13.36 0.53
N LEU A 168 5.17 13.76 -0.30
CA LEU A 168 6.41 13.04 -0.56
C LEU A 168 7.61 13.65 0.19
N ASP A 169 8.61 12.83 0.49
CA ASP A 169 9.93 13.23 0.96
C ASP A 169 10.92 13.26 -0.20
N PHE A 170 11.03 14.42 -0.86
CA PHE A 170 11.97 14.60 -1.97
C PHE A 170 13.44 14.58 -1.53
N SER A 171 13.73 14.92 -0.26
CA SER A 171 15.11 14.85 0.25
C SER A 171 15.57 13.40 0.36
N LEU A 172 14.69 12.53 0.85
CA LEU A 172 14.89 11.09 0.86
C LEU A 172 14.99 10.52 -0.57
N ALA A 173 14.05 10.87 -1.46
CA ALA A 173 14.08 10.41 -2.85
C ALA A 173 15.40 10.76 -3.55
N GLN A 174 15.85 12.02 -3.40
CA GLN A 174 17.14 12.47 -3.93
C GLN A 174 18.33 11.70 -3.34
N SER A 175 18.35 11.50 -2.03
CA SER A 175 19.42 10.77 -1.35
C SER A 175 19.51 9.33 -1.87
N VAL A 176 18.38 8.64 -1.91
CA VAL A 176 18.24 7.25 -2.37
C VAL A 176 18.65 7.10 -3.84
N PHE A 177 18.11 7.93 -4.75
CA PHE A 177 18.47 7.84 -6.16
C PHE A 177 19.95 8.18 -6.39
N LYS A 178 20.51 9.15 -5.66
CA LYS A 178 21.96 9.43 -5.75
C LYS A 178 22.82 8.25 -5.31
N LYS A 179 22.40 7.52 -4.26
CA LYS A 179 23.09 6.31 -3.78
C LYS A 179 23.02 5.19 -4.84
N LEU A 180 21.81 4.89 -5.33
CA LEU A 180 21.55 3.84 -6.32
C LEU A 180 22.26 4.08 -7.66
N LEU A 181 22.24 5.32 -8.15
CA LEU A 181 22.75 5.65 -9.48
C LEU A 181 24.27 5.78 -9.57
N LYS A 182 24.99 5.73 -8.44
CA LYS A 182 26.46 5.66 -8.41
C LYS A 182 26.99 4.27 -8.78
N GLU A 183 26.23 3.22 -8.49
CA GLU A 183 26.59 1.84 -8.78
C GLU A 183 25.96 1.39 -10.11
N GLU A 184 26.77 0.99 -11.09
CA GLU A 184 26.30 0.72 -12.46
C GLU A 184 25.25 -0.41 -12.53
N VAL A 185 25.44 -1.47 -11.74
CA VAL A 185 24.53 -2.61 -11.69
C VAL A 185 23.18 -2.21 -11.10
N LEU A 186 23.17 -1.48 -9.99
CA LEU A 186 21.94 -1.03 -9.34
C LEU A 186 21.21 0.01 -10.20
N SER A 187 21.97 0.95 -10.78
CA SER A 187 21.47 1.93 -11.75
C SER A 187 20.73 1.27 -12.91
N THR A 188 21.29 0.21 -13.47
CA THR A 188 20.69 -0.52 -14.60
C THR A 188 19.39 -1.21 -14.17
N GLU A 189 19.39 -1.84 -13.00
CA GLU A 189 18.22 -2.57 -12.51
C GLU A 189 17.06 -1.63 -12.12
N VAL A 190 17.35 -0.49 -11.49
CA VAL A 190 16.34 0.53 -11.16
C VAL A 190 15.68 1.06 -12.43
N GLN A 191 16.47 1.38 -13.46
CA GLN A 191 15.93 1.85 -14.74
C GLN A 191 15.08 0.77 -15.42
N ALA A 192 15.51 -0.50 -15.38
CA ALA A 192 14.72 -1.61 -15.92
C ALA A 192 13.39 -1.80 -15.18
N ALA A 193 13.40 -1.70 -13.85
CA ALA A 193 12.18 -1.77 -13.04
C ALA A 193 11.21 -0.61 -13.35
N VAL A 194 11.74 0.60 -13.57
CA VAL A 194 10.91 1.76 -13.96
C VAL A 194 10.33 1.57 -15.36
N VAL A 195 11.11 1.12 -16.35
CA VAL A 195 10.58 0.81 -17.69
C VAL A 195 9.43 -0.20 -17.62
N GLN A 196 9.53 -1.20 -16.74
CA GLN A 196 8.45 -2.15 -16.49
C GLN A 196 7.20 -1.51 -15.87
N LEU A 197 7.36 -0.48 -15.03
CA LEU A 197 6.26 0.25 -14.39
C LEU A 197 5.46 1.11 -15.38
N LEU A 198 6.13 1.82 -16.29
CA LEU A 198 5.51 2.88 -17.10
C LEU A 198 4.24 2.46 -17.86
N PRO A 199 4.15 1.27 -18.50
CA PRO A 199 2.94 0.83 -19.18
C PRO A 199 1.75 0.59 -18.25
N ALA A 200 1.98 0.36 -16.95
CA ALA A 200 0.96 0.08 -15.96
C ALA A 200 0.43 1.34 -15.25
N LEU A 201 0.97 2.52 -15.56
CA LEU A 201 0.51 3.78 -14.98
C LEU A 201 -0.84 4.19 -15.57
N ASP A 202 -1.77 4.56 -14.70
CA ASP A 202 -3.08 5.07 -15.07
C ASP A 202 -2.96 6.50 -15.63
N GLY A 203 -3.56 6.75 -16.79
CA GLY A 203 -3.65 8.09 -17.39
C GLY A 203 -4.71 8.97 -16.73
N ASN A 204 -5.60 8.39 -15.92
CA ASN A 204 -6.63 9.16 -15.22
C ASN A 204 -6.79 8.71 -13.77
N PRO A 205 -5.76 8.92 -12.92
CA PRO A 205 -5.82 8.50 -11.52
C PRO A 205 -6.99 9.18 -10.79
N VAL A 206 -7.65 8.41 -9.91
CA VAL A 206 -8.87 8.83 -9.16
C VAL A 206 -8.58 9.89 -8.06
N GLY A 207 -7.34 10.36 -7.93
CA GLY A 207 -6.94 11.38 -6.95
C GLY A 207 -5.50 11.86 -7.12
N VAL A 208 -5.16 12.97 -6.47
CA VAL A 208 -3.83 13.60 -6.53
C VAL A 208 -2.72 12.71 -5.98
N GLU A 209 -3.04 11.76 -5.11
CA GLU A 209 -2.10 10.75 -4.62
C GLU A 209 -1.61 9.82 -5.73
N GLY A 210 -2.41 9.62 -6.78
CA GLY A 210 -2.01 8.86 -7.96
C GLY A 210 -0.92 9.57 -8.77
N LEU A 211 -0.82 10.90 -8.67
CA LEU A 211 0.18 11.70 -9.39
C LEU A 211 1.57 11.63 -8.77
N ARG A 212 1.69 11.21 -7.51
CA ARG A 212 2.96 11.10 -6.78
C ARG A 212 4.03 10.30 -7.50
N VAL A 213 3.64 9.22 -8.17
CA VAL A 213 4.60 8.34 -8.85
C VAL A 213 5.33 9.11 -9.96
N PHE A 214 4.62 9.97 -10.68
CA PHE A 214 5.21 10.81 -11.72
C PHE A 214 6.19 11.84 -11.15
N LEU A 215 5.90 12.40 -9.97
CA LEU A 215 6.83 13.30 -9.27
C LEU A 215 8.10 12.57 -8.81
N VAL A 216 7.97 11.33 -8.32
CA VAL A 216 9.13 10.49 -7.98
C VAL A 216 9.95 10.14 -9.23
N LEU A 217 9.30 9.84 -10.36
CA LEU A 217 9.98 9.60 -11.64
C LEU A 217 10.72 10.85 -12.14
N ASN A 218 10.15 12.04 -11.98
CA ASN A 218 10.83 13.31 -12.29
C ASN A 218 12.07 13.50 -11.43
N GLU A 219 12.01 13.16 -10.14
CA GLU A 219 13.18 13.23 -9.26
C GLU A 219 14.26 12.22 -9.67
N LEU A 220 13.89 11.00 -10.09
CA LEU A 220 14.83 10.03 -10.65
C LEU A 220 15.54 10.61 -11.90
N LEU A 221 14.79 11.18 -12.84
CA LEU A 221 15.34 11.79 -14.04
C LEU A 221 16.26 12.99 -13.71
N HIS A 222 15.87 13.81 -12.74
CA HIS A 222 16.68 14.92 -12.25
C HIS A 222 18.06 14.44 -11.75
N VAL A 223 18.08 13.38 -10.94
CA VAL A 223 19.34 12.81 -10.44
C VAL A 223 20.16 12.17 -11.55
N ILE A 224 19.54 11.47 -12.51
CA ILE A 224 20.23 10.92 -13.69
C ILE A 224 20.92 12.03 -14.47
N GLN A 225 20.22 13.14 -14.75
CA GLN A 225 20.76 14.29 -15.48
C GLN A 225 21.93 14.94 -14.74
N LYS A 226 21.86 15.00 -13.39
CA LYS A 226 22.93 15.59 -12.57
C LYS A 226 24.18 14.71 -12.50
N LEU A 227 24.04 13.39 -12.51
CA LEU A 227 25.16 12.45 -12.38
C LEU A 227 25.79 12.09 -13.73
N LYS A 228 24.99 11.98 -14.80
CA LYS A 228 25.46 11.58 -16.13
C LYS A 228 25.68 12.81 -17.00
N LYS A 229 26.92 13.00 -17.50
CA LYS A 229 27.28 14.05 -18.47
C LYS A 229 26.55 13.95 -19.81
N GLN A 230 25.91 12.81 -20.09
CA GLN A 230 25.09 12.54 -21.28
C GLN A 230 23.68 12.15 -20.81
N PRO A 231 22.61 12.80 -21.29
CA PRO A 231 21.25 12.47 -20.89
C PRO A 231 20.87 11.07 -21.40
N ASN A 232 20.34 10.21 -20.52
CA ASN A 232 19.71 8.98 -20.98
C ASN A 232 18.36 9.34 -21.62
N THR A 233 18.36 9.55 -22.93
CA THR A 233 17.20 10.04 -23.68
C THR A 233 16.03 9.06 -23.64
N ARG A 234 16.29 7.76 -23.66
CA ARG A 234 15.24 6.74 -23.76
C ARG A 234 14.32 6.71 -22.54
N LEU A 235 14.87 6.67 -21.33
CA LEU A 235 14.02 6.63 -20.13
C LEU A 235 13.22 7.93 -19.98
N ALA A 236 13.84 9.08 -20.29
CA ALA A 236 13.17 10.37 -20.26
C ALA A 236 12.01 10.42 -21.27
N GLU A 237 12.21 9.89 -22.49
CA GLU A 237 11.15 9.77 -23.51
C GLU A 237 10.00 8.87 -23.04
N GLU A 238 10.30 7.72 -22.45
CA GLU A 238 9.28 6.80 -21.96
C GLU A 238 8.47 7.39 -20.78
N VAL A 239 9.14 8.09 -19.85
CA VAL A 239 8.47 8.83 -18.76
C VAL A 239 7.61 9.97 -19.32
N ALA A 240 8.13 10.75 -20.28
CA ALA A 240 7.38 11.83 -20.91
C ALA A 240 6.13 11.29 -21.63
N ALA A 241 6.24 10.16 -22.33
CA ALA A 241 5.11 9.50 -22.97
C ALA A 241 4.07 9.01 -21.94
N ALA A 242 4.50 8.58 -20.75
CA ALA A 242 3.57 8.24 -19.67
C ALA A 242 2.87 9.48 -19.10
N VAL A 243 3.59 10.58 -18.89
CA VAL A 243 3.01 11.86 -18.42
C VAL A 243 2.01 12.42 -19.42
N GLN A 244 2.28 12.32 -20.73
CA GLN A 244 1.36 12.80 -21.77
C GLN A 244 0.01 12.06 -21.84
N LYS A 245 -0.11 10.89 -21.19
CA LYS A 245 -1.39 10.17 -21.07
C LYS A 245 -2.30 10.78 -19.99
N LEU A 246 -1.78 11.67 -19.16
CA LEU A 246 -2.54 12.32 -18.11
C LEU A 246 -3.56 13.31 -18.67
N SER A 247 -4.70 13.45 -17.97
CA SER A 247 -5.69 14.47 -18.30
C SER A 247 -5.10 15.89 -18.16
N PRO A 248 -5.65 16.89 -18.88
CA PRO A 248 -5.20 18.28 -18.78
C PRO A 248 -5.21 18.83 -17.35
N GLU A 249 -6.17 18.42 -16.52
CA GLU A 249 -6.28 18.82 -15.11
C GLU A 249 -5.11 18.25 -14.29
N ASN A 250 -4.77 16.97 -14.51
CA ASN A 250 -3.66 16.31 -13.83
C ASN A 250 -2.31 16.90 -14.25
N LEU A 251 -2.18 17.32 -15.51
CA LEU A 251 -0.97 18.00 -16.02
C LEU A 251 -0.74 19.39 -15.41
N GLN A 252 -1.75 20.04 -14.83
CA GLN A 252 -1.56 21.31 -14.13
C GLN A 252 -0.95 21.15 -12.74
N ILE A 253 -0.94 19.92 -12.21
CA ILE A 253 -0.47 19.60 -10.85
C ILE A 253 0.99 19.13 -10.86
N ILE A 254 1.45 18.53 -11.98
CA ILE A 254 2.80 17.98 -12.15
C ILE A 254 3.73 19.02 -12.79
#